data_AF-A0A952RSW7-F1
#
_entry.id   AF-A0A952RSW7-F1
#
_cell.length_a   1.000
_cell.length_b   1.000
_cell.length_c   1.000
_cell.angle_alpha   90.00
_cell.angle_beta   90.00
_cell.angle_gamma   90.00
#
_symmetry.space_group_name_H-M   'P 1'
#
loop_
_entity.id
_entity.type
_entity.pdbx_description
1 polymer ?
#
loop_
_entity_poly.entity_id
_entity_poly.type
_entity_poly.pdbx_seq_one_letter_code
_entity_poly.pdbx_strand_id
1 'polypeptide(L)'
;MNRKIFGTAILAVFVAAAWGCSDDDDHDHSSSSSGGHTSEFPSCQAIITACHPLDNGPGPAHDCHEVGHDNPTEEKCAAKKAECLATCTAPGTSDAGDGG
;
A
#
# COMPACT_ATOMS: atom_id res chain seq x y z
N MET A 1 -24.41 38.27 -32.59
CA MET A 1 -24.45 39.46 -31.71
C MET A 1 -24.87 39.02 -30.31
N ASN A 2 -24.24 39.64 -29.29
CA ASN A 2 -24.64 39.68 -27.87
C ASN A 2 -23.96 38.68 -26.91
N ARG A 3 -22.70 38.96 -26.53
CA ARG A 3 -22.18 38.62 -25.20
C ARG A 3 -22.31 39.86 -24.32
N LYS A 4 -23.29 39.87 -23.40
CA LYS A 4 -23.44 40.94 -22.41
C LYS A 4 -22.71 40.53 -21.14
N ILE A 5 -21.65 41.27 -20.85
CA ILE A 5 -20.94 41.29 -19.58
C ILE A 5 -21.89 41.92 -18.57
N PHE A 6 -22.29 41.16 -17.54
CA PHE A 6 -22.90 41.72 -16.35
C PHE A 6 -21.98 41.40 -15.18
N GLY A 7 -21.12 42.38 -14.86
CA GLY A 7 -20.51 42.45 -13.55
C GLY A 7 -21.53 43.03 -12.58
N THR A 8 -21.67 42.40 -11.42
CA THR A 8 -22.09 43.11 -10.21
C THR A 8 -21.57 42.36 -9.01
N ALA A 9 -20.79 43.09 -8.23
CA ALA A 9 -20.23 42.68 -6.97
C ALA A 9 -21.31 42.57 -5.88
N ILE A 10 -20.85 42.10 -4.71
CA ILE A 10 -21.41 42.31 -3.37
C ILE A 10 -22.57 41.38 -3.00
N LEU A 11 -22.32 40.41 -2.10
CA LEU A 11 -22.64 40.58 -0.67
C LEU A 11 -22.20 39.35 0.12
N ALA A 12 -21.29 39.56 1.06
CA ALA A 12 -21.05 38.65 2.16
C ALA A 12 -22.29 38.63 3.06
N VAL A 13 -22.85 37.45 3.29
CA VAL A 13 -23.88 37.22 4.31
C VAL A 13 -23.34 36.14 5.25
N PHE A 14 -22.63 36.58 6.28
CA PHE A 14 -22.39 35.80 7.49
C PHE A 14 -23.70 35.74 8.28
N VAL A 15 -24.36 34.58 8.28
CA VAL A 15 -25.42 34.27 9.24
C VAL A 15 -24.85 33.25 10.22
N ALA A 16 -24.49 33.74 11.40
CA ALA A 16 -24.24 32.92 12.57
C ALA A 16 -25.51 32.90 13.42
N ALA A 17 -26.09 31.71 13.62
CA ALA A 17 -26.67 31.30 14.90
C ALA A 17 -27.01 29.81 14.84
N ALA A 18 -26.57 29.11 15.90
CA ALA A 18 -26.86 27.76 16.41
C ALA A 18 -28.18 27.14 15.91
N TRP A 19 -28.39 25.82 15.82
CA TRP A 19 -28.33 24.80 16.87
C TRP A 19 -28.05 23.40 16.27
N GLY A 20 -27.07 22.68 16.84
CA GLY A 20 -27.06 21.20 16.91
C GLY A 20 -26.66 20.39 15.67
N CYS A 21 -25.37 20.06 15.55
CA CYS A 21 -24.94 18.74 15.10
C CYS A 21 -24.07 18.14 16.20
N SER A 22 -24.56 17.05 16.80
CA SER A 22 -23.71 16.00 17.38
C SER A 22 -23.34 15.01 16.26
N ASP A 23 -22.28 14.24 16.49
CA ASP A 23 -21.44 13.45 15.55
C ASP A 23 -20.43 14.34 14.81
N ASP A 24 -19.27 14.63 15.41
CA ASP A 24 -18.11 13.72 15.57
C ASP A 24 -17.67 13.18 14.20
N ASP A 25 -16.58 13.78 13.71
CA ASP A 25 -15.77 13.50 12.54
C ASP A 25 -16.46 12.79 11.36
N ASP A 26 -16.55 13.55 10.25
CA ASP A 26 -16.52 12.99 8.91
C ASP A 26 -15.45 11.90 8.83
N HIS A 27 -15.87 10.65 8.99
CA HIS A 27 -15.14 9.47 8.57
C HIS A 27 -15.11 9.45 7.03
N ASP A 28 -14.55 10.51 6.43
CA ASP A 28 -13.80 10.41 5.20
C ASP A 28 -12.56 9.57 5.51
N HIS A 29 -12.77 8.28 5.76
CA HIS A 29 -11.86 7.27 5.24
C HIS A 29 -12.01 7.33 3.71
N SER A 30 -11.58 8.46 3.13
CA SER A 30 -10.84 8.47 1.88
C SER A 30 -10.05 7.20 1.92
N SER A 31 -10.50 6.23 1.13
CA SER A 31 -9.90 4.93 0.98
C SER A 31 -8.43 5.25 0.90
N SER A 32 -7.70 4.92 1.97
CA SER A 32 -6.29 5.18 1.99
C SER A 32 -5.82 4.57 0.69
N SER A 33 -5.37 5.42 -0.21
CA SER A 33 -4.39 5.04 -1.18
C SER A 33 -3.14 4.78 -0.33
N SER A 34 -3.22 3.75 0.52
CA SER A 34 -2.10 3.01 1.04
C SER A 34 -1.47 2.52 -0.24
N GLY A 35 -0.39 3.17 -0.66
CA GLY A 35 0.47 2.66 -1.72
C GLY A 35 0.72 1.19 -1.40
N GLY A 36 0.03 0.32 -2.13
CA GLY A 36 -0.44 -0.94 -1.59
C GLY A 36 0.71 -1.92 -1.42
N HIS A 37 1.12 -2.18 -0.17
CA HIS A 37 1.94 -3.33 0.21
C HIS A 37 1.17 -4.66 0.11
N THR A 38 0.18 -4.71 -0.77
CA THR A 38 -0.75 -5.82 -0.89
C THR A 38 -1.04 -6.11 -2.36
N SER A 39 -1.14 -7.39 -2.68
CA SER A 39 -1.39 -7.89 -4.02
C SER A 39 -2.65 -8.78 -4.00
N GLU A 40 -3.46 -8.75 -5.05
CA GLU A 40 -4.69 -9.56 -5.17
C GLU A 40 -4.39 -11.06 -5.36
N PHE A 41 -3.16 -11.37 -5.75
CA PHE A 41 -2.68 -12.72 -6.00
C PHE A 41 -2.07 -13.31 -4.72
N PRO A 42 -2.57 -14.45 -4.21
CA PRO A 42 -2.13 -15.00 -2.94
C PRO A 42 -0.64 -15.34 -2.88
N SER A 43 -0.02 -15.74 -4.00
CA SER A 43 1.42 -15.97 -4.03
C SER A 43 2.23 -14.69 -3.97
N CYS A 44 1.78 -13.63 -4.67
CA CYS A 44 2.43 -12.32 -4.59
C CYS A 44 2.31 -11.75 -3.17
N GLN A 45 1.12 -11.83 -2.57
CA GLN A 45 0.88 -11.37 -1.21
C GLN A 45 1.76 -12.09 -0.19
N ALA A 46 1.93 -13.41 -0.33
CA ALA A 46 2.78 -14.19 0.56
C ALA A 46 4.25 -13.75 0.47
N ILE A 47 4.75 -13.46 -0.73
CA ILE A 47 6.12 -12.94 -0.93
C ILE A 47 6.27 -11.57 -0.27
N ILE A 48 5.37 -10.61 -0.56
CA ILE A 48 5.43 -9.27 0.04
C ILE A 48 5.42 -9.38 1.56
N THR A 49 4.50 -10.16 2.13
CA THR A 49 4.35 -10.29 3.59
C THR A 49 5.61 -10.85 4.25
N ALA A 50 6.28 -11.82 3.62
CA ALA A 50 7.50 -12.42 4.15
C ALA A 50 8.71 -11.48 4.01
N CYS A 51 8.83 -10.79 2.87
CA CYS A 51 10.01 -9.99 2.54
C CYS A 51 9.95 -8.57 3.09
N HIS A 52 8.77 -7.95 3.20
CA HIS A 52 8.59 -6.58 3.70
C HIS A 52 9.34 -6.27 5.01
N PRO A 53 9.30 -7.12 6.07
CA PRO A 53 10.06 -6.82 7.30
C PRO A 53 11.58 -6.94 7.15
N LEU A 54 12.07 -7.59 6.08
CA LEU A 54 13.48 -7.81 5.80
C LEU A 54 14.01 -6.89 4.69
N ASP A 55 13.13 -6.28 3.91
CA ASP A 55 13.47 -5.26 2.92
C ASP A 55 13.85 -3.95 3.63
N ASN A 56 15.15 -3.77 3.84
CA ASN A 56 15.73 -2.56 4.40
C ASN A 56 16.46 -1.73 3.32
N GLY A 57 16.15 -1.97 2.05
CA GLY A 57 16.84 -1.43 0.89
C GLY A 57 17.43 -2.53 -0.01
N PRO A 58 18.19 -2.13 -1.05
CA PRO A 58 18.58 -3.02 -2.14
C PRO A 58 19.24 -4.32 -1.67
N GLY A 59 18.82 -5.45 -2.24
CA GLY A 59 19.33 -6.77 -1.92
C GLY A 59 18.31 -7.88 -2.23
N PRO A 60 18.63 -9.15 -1.92
CA PRO A 60 17.78 -10.29 -2.31
C PRO A 60 16.36 -10.24 -1.75
N ALA A 61 16.18 -9.72 -0.53
CA ALA A 61 14.85 -9.54 0.06
C ALA A 61 14.07 -8.42 -0.65
N HIS A 62 14.74 -7.35 -1.06
CA HIS A 62 14.16 -6.24 -1.83
C HIS A 62 13.73 -6.71 -3.22
N ASP A 63 14.60 -7.40 -3.97
CA ASP A 63 14.26 -7.98 -5.28
C ASP A 63 13.02 -8.89 -5.19
N CYS A 64 12.94 -9.70 -4.13
CA CYS A 64 11.77 -10.55 -3.91
C CYS A 64 10.52 -9.76 -3.49
N HIS A 65 10.66 -8.74 -2.67
CA HIS A 65 9.57 -7.84 -2.34
C HIS A 65 9.04 -7.15 -3.61
N GLU A 66 9.92 -6.62 -4.46
CA GLU A 66 9.57 -6.03 -5.76
C GLU A 66 8.87 -7.04 -6.68
N VAL A 67 9.34 -8.29 -6.75
CA VAL A 67 8.62 -9.37 -7.48
C VAL A 67 7.17 -9.51 -7.03
N GLY A 68 6.89 -9.38 -5.73
CA GLY A 68 5.52 -9.42 -5.21
C GLY A 68 4.66 -8.22 -5.67
N HIS A 69 5.27 -7.07 -5.92
CA HIS A 69 4.58 -5.85 -6.38
C HIS A 69 4.44 -5.75 -7.90
N ASP A 70 5.49 -6.09 -8.65
CA ASP A 70 5.57 -5.86 -10.10
C ASP A 70 4.85 -6.91 -10.94
N ASN A 71 4.55 -8.08 -10.36
CA ASN A 71 3.93 -9.16 -11.13
C ASN A 71 2.40 -9.07 -11.12
N PRO A 72 1.75 -8.98 -12.30
CA PRO A 72 0.30 -8.82 -12.41
C PRO A 72 -0.46 -10.14 -12.47
N THR A 73 0.18 -11.29 -12.17
CA THR A 73 -0.48 -12.60 -12.20
C THR A 73 0.02 -13.54 -11.11
N GLU A 74 -0.88 -14.40 -10.64
CA GLU A 74 -0.58 -15.45 -9.67
C GLU A 74 0.51 -16.41 -10.17
N GLU A 75 0.49 -16.80 -11.45
CA GLU A 75 1.44 -17.76 -12.02
C GLU A 75 2.90 -17.27 -11.93
N LYS A 76 3.11 -15.97 -12.15
CA LYS A 76 4.44 -15.36 -12.08
C LYS A 76 4.98 -15.33 -10.66
N CYS A 77 4.16 -14.94 -9.69
CA CYS A 77 4.54 -14.97 -8.29
C CYS A 77 4.68 -16.40 -7.77
N ALA A 78 3.80 -17.32 -8.16
CA ALA A 78 3.88 -18.73 -7.76
C ALA A 78 5.19 -19.39 -8.21
N ALA A 79 5.68 -19.06 -9.42
CA ALA A 79 6.97 -19.54 -9.93
C ALA A 79 8.17 -19.07 -9.09
N LYS A 80 8.06 -17.92 -8.43
CA LYS A 80 9.13 -17.32 -7.60
C LYS A 80 8.92 -17.46 -6.10
N LYS A 81 7.73 -17.86 -5.67
CA LYS A 81 7.33 -17.92 -4.27
C LYS A 81 8.28 -18.74 -3.41
N ALA A 82 8.63 -19.96 -3.81
CA ALA A 82 9.49 -20.81 -3.00
C ALA A 82 10.90 -20.21 -2.80
N GLU A 83 11.48 -19.67 -3.87
CA GLU A 83 12.79 -18.99 -3.87
C GLU A 83 12.76 -17.74 -2.98
N CYS A 84 11.72 -16.91 -3.13
CA CYS A 84 11.60 -15.68 -2.36
C CYS A 84 11.27 -15.92 -0.89
N LEU A 85 10.43 -16.90 -0.58
CA LEU A 85 10.16 -17.24 0.82
C LEU A 85 11.40 -17.78 1.52
N ALA A 86 12.24 -18.59 0.85
CA ALA A 86 13.51 -19.05 1.40
C ALA A 86 14.51 -17.89 1.63
N THR A 87 14.50 -16.90 0.73
CA THR A 87 15.32 -15.68 0.85
C THR A 87 14.84 -14.78 1.99
N CYS A 88 13.52 -14.75 2.22
CA CYS A 88 12.85 -13.87 3.17
C CYS A 88 12.42 -14.58 4.46
N THR A 89 12.94 -15.78 4.75
CA THR A 89 12.97 -16.33 6.09
C THR A 89 14.40 -16.15 6.60
N ALA A 90 14.58 -15.38 7.67
CA ALA A 90 15.89 -15.25 8.31
C ALA A 90 16.51 -16.66 8.53
N PRO A 91 17.84 -16.84 8.36
CA PRO A 91 18.48 -18.15 8.48
C PRO A 91 18.41 -18.62 9.94
N GLY A 92 17.34 -19.32 10.25
CA GLY A 92 17.07 -19.91 11.55
C GLY A 92 17.24 -21.43 11.56
N THR A 93 17.87 -22.04 10.55
CA THR A 93 18.40 -23.43 10.55
C THR A 93 19.05 -23.77 9.21
N SER A 94 20.37 -23.58 9.12
CA SER A 94 21.22 -24.55 8.40
C SER A 94 22.25 -25.02 9.41
N ASP A 95 21.95 -26.17 9.98
CA ASP A 95 22.81 -26.97 10.82
C ASP A 95 24.13 -27.25 10.08
N ALA A 96 25.24 -26.77 10.64
CA ALA A 96 26.57 -27.32 10.41
C ALA A 96 27.23 -27.52 11.78
N GLY A 97 26.55 -28.31 12.62
CA GLY A 97 27.16 -29.04 13.72
C GLY A 97 27.44 -30.48 13.28
N ASP A 98 28.42 -30.68 12.39
CA ASP A 98 29.07 -31.97 12.19
C ASP A 98 30.59 -31.75 12.12
N GLY A 99 31.30 -32.29 13.10
CA GLY A 99 32.75 -32.21 13.25
C GLY A 99 33.15 -32.48 14.69
N GLY A 100 33.25 -33.77 15.04
CA GLY A 100 33.54 -34.25 16.40
C GLY A 100 35.00 -34.25 16.83
#